data_AF-A0A381XTC3-F1
#
_entry.id   AF-A0A381XTC3-F1
#
_cell.length_a   1.000
_cell.length_b   1.000
_cell.length_c   1.000
_cell.angle_alpha   90.00
_cell.angle_beta   90.00
_cell.angle_gamma   90.00
#
_symmetry.space_group_name_H-M   'P 1'
#
loop_
_entity.id
_entity.type
_entity.pdbx_description
1 polymer ?
#
loop_
_entity_poly.entity_id
_entity_poly.type
_entity_poly.pdbx_seq_one_letter_code
_entity_poly.pdbx_strand_id
1 'polypeptide(L)' 'MIELSNKELKKLAAKIKKLGIKIGFQQIGITGIQLAEDEKRLQEWLARKRHGEMSYMCRHNKKRTHPEKPVP' A
#
# COMPACT_ATOMS: atom_id res chain seq x y z
N MET A 1 15.50 6.39 18.94
CA MET A 1 14.91 5.96 17.65
C MET A 1 16.05 5.31 16.88
N ILE A 2 15.94 4.04 16.47
CA ILE A 2 17.03 3.37 15.75
C ILE A 2 17.03 3.88 14.32
N GLU A 3 18.06 4.63 13.94
CA GLU A 3 18.24 5.11 12.58
C GLU A 3 19.09 4.09 11.81
N LEU A 4 18.46 3.40 10.85
CA LEU A 4 19.13 2.39 10.03
C LEU A 4 19.82 3.07 8.85
N SER A 5 21.07 2.73 8.60
CA SER A 5 21.78 3.17 7.40
C SER A 5 21.14 2.59 6.14
N ASN A 6 21.36 3.25 4.99
CA ASN A 6 20.93 2.75 3.69
C ASN A 6 21.43 1.31 3.40
N LYS A 7 22.61 0.94 3.92
CA LYS A 7 23.16 -0.41 3.78
C LYS A 7 22.35 -1.44 4.57
N GLU A 8 21.96 -1.10 5.79
CA GLU A 8 21.14 -1.96 6.65
C GLU A 8 19.72 -2.12 6.09
N LEU A 9 19.11 -1.04 5.58
CA LEU A 9 17.81 -1.10 4.92
C LEU A 9 17.82 -2.02 3.69
N LYS A 10 18.86 -1.95 2.86
CA LYS A 10 19.03 -2.86 1.72
C LYS A 10 19.16 -4.32 2.15
N LYS A 11 19.94 -4.59 3.21
CA LYS A 11 20.10 -5.94 3.78
C LYS A 11 18.78 -6.47 4.33
N LEU A 12 18.00 -5.63 5.00
CA LEU A 12 16.68 -5.98 5.52
C LEU A 12 15.72 -6.31 4.38
N ALA A 13 15.65 -5.47 3.34
CA ALA A 13 14.82 -5.71 2.17
C ALA A 13 15.14 -7.06 1.50
N ALA A 14 16.42 -7.39 1.35
CA ALA A 14 16.85 -8.69 0.82
C ALA A 14 16.40 -9.87 1.72
N LYS A 15 16.51 -9.71 3.04
CA LYS A 15 16.06 -10.73 4.01
C LYS A 15 14.54 -10.96 3.91
N ILE A 16 13.74 -9.90 3.83
CA ILE A 16 12.28 -9.98 3.69
C ILE A 16 11.90 -10.74 2.42
N LYS A 17 12.52 -10.39 1.28
CA LYS A 17 12.26 -11.08 0.01
C LYS A 17 12.61 -12.57 0.07
N LYS A 18 13.76 -12.92 0.67
CA LYS A 18 14.18 -14.31 0.84
C LYS A 18 13.19 -15.12 1.70
N LEU A 19 12.70 -14.51 2.78
CA LEU A 19 11.70 -15.13 3.64
C LEU A 19 10.38 -15.36 2.90
N GLY A 20 9.90 -14.36 2.15
CA GLY A 20 8.67 -14.47 1.36
C GLY A 20 8.71 -15.61 0.36
N ILE A 21 9.81 -15.74 -0.39
CA ILE A 21 10.01 -16.85 -1.34
C ILE A 21 10.00 -18.19 -0.61
N LYS A 22 10.66 -18.28 0.55
CA LYS A 22 10.75 -19.52 1.34
C LYS A 22 9.36 -20.01 1.80
N ILE A 23 8.41 -19.11 2.04
CA ILE A 23 7.04 -19.46 2.46
C ILE A 23 6.06 -19.55 1.29
N GLY A 24 6.53 -19.55 0.05
CA GLY A 24 5.71 -19.80 -1.15
C GLY A 24 5.17 -18.54 -1.84
N PHE A 25 5.58 -17.33 -1.45
CA PHE A 25 5.22 -16.14 -2.23
C PHE A 25 5.99 -16.10 -3.55
N GLN A 26 5.28 -15.94 -4.66
CA GLN A 26 5.85 -15.81 -6.00
C GLN A 26 6.65 -14.50 -6.18
N GLN A 27 6.18 -13.40 -5.57
CA GLN A 27 6.82 -12.09 -5.69
C GLN A 27 6.58 -11.25 -4.43
N ILE A 28 7.58 -10.42 -4.07
CA ILE A 28 7.54 -9.51 -2.93
C ILE A 28 7.97 -8.12 -3.40
N GLY A 29 7.09 -7.14 -3.22
CA GLY A 29 7.34 -5.71 -3.43
C GLY A 29 7.46 -4.95 -2.10
N ILE A 30 8.23 -3.87 -2.08
CA ILE A 30 8.33 -2.93 -0.95
C ILE A 30 8.11 -1.54 -1.53
N THR A 31 7.19 -0.79 -0.95
CA THR A 31 6.84 0.58 -1.38
C THR A 31 6.69 1.49 -0.16
N GLY A 32 6.82 2.80 -0.39
CA GLY A 32 6.50 3.81 0.61
C GLY A 32 5.00 3.94 0.85
N ILE A 33 4.64 4.86 1.76
CA ILE A 33 3.26 5.16 2.16
C ILE A 33 2.76 6.51 1.62
N GLN A 34 3.51 7.12 0.71
CA GLN A 34 3.13 8.38 0.06
C GLN A 34 1.98 8.14 -0.93
N LEU A 35 0.74 8.29 -0.46
CA LEU A 35 -0.48 7.95 -1.20
C LEU A 35 -1.34 9.15 -1.59
N ALA A 36 -0.87 10.38 -1.37
CA ALA A 36 -1.67 11.59 -1.62
C ALA A 36 -2.13 11.74 -3.08
N GLU A 37 -1.26 11.41 -4.05
CA GLU A 37 -1.63 11.44 -5.47
C GLU A 37 -2.64 10.35 -5.82
N ASP A 38 -2.47 9.15 -5.26
CA ASP A 38 -3.37 8.02 -5.49
C ASP A 38 -4.75 8.29 -4.89
N GLU A 39 -4.82 8.98 -3.75
CA GLU A 39 -6.07 9.45 -3.18
C GLU A 39 -6.79 10.42 -4.11
N LYS A 40 -6.08 11.41 -4.65
CA LYS A 40 -6.66 12.36 -5.62
C LYS A 40 -7.22 11.62 -6.84
N ARG A 41 -6.44 10.69 -7.41
CA ARG A 41 -6.87 9.88 -8.56
C ARG A 41 -8.10 9.04 -8.24
N LEU A 42 -8.18 8.48 -7.03
CA LEU A 42 -9.36 7.74 -6.57
C LEU A 42 -10.58 8.65 -6.49
N GLN A 43 -10.47 9.85 -5.91
CA GLN A 43 -11.57 10.81 -5.85
C GLN A 43 -12.09 11.20 -7.25
N GLU A 44 -11.18 11.50 -8.18
CA GLU A 44 -11.55 11.81 -9.57
C GLU A 44 -12.23 10.64 -10.26
N TRP A 45 -11.77 9.41 -10.01
CA TRP A 45 -12.38 8.21 -10.55
C TRP A 45 -13.79 7.94 -10.01
N LEU A 46 -14.00 8.17 -8.71
CA LEU A 46 -15.31 8.08 -8.06
C LEU A 46 -16.26 9.17 -8.56
N ALA A 47 -15.79 10.42 -8.70
CA ALA A 47 -16.59 11.54 -9.21
C ALA A 47 -17.10 11.29 -10.64
N ARG A 48 -16.32 10.55 -11.46
CA ARG A 48 -16.71 10.14 -12.81
C ARG A 48 -17.62 8.89 -12.85
N LYS A 49 -18.11 8.40 -11.71
CA LYS A 49 -18.93 7.18 -11.59
C LYS A 49 -18.33 5.95 -12.27
N ARG A 50 -17.00 5.88 -12.37
CA ARG A 50 -16.30 4.76 -13.03
C ARG A 50 -16.27 3.47 -12.21
N HIS A 51 -16.89 3.47 -11.03
CA HIS A 51 -17.04 2.31 -10.16
C HIS A 51 -18.20 1.37 -10.56
N GLY A 52 -19.03 1.75 -11.55
CA GLY A 52 -20.19 0.94 -11.94
C GLY A 52 -21.06 0.59 -10.73
N GLU A 53 -21.43 -0.68 -10.59
CA GLU A 53 -22.24 -1.21 -9.48
C GLU A 53 -21.47 -1.38 -8.15
N MET A 54 -20.15 -1.11 -8.12
CA MET A 54 -19.30 -1.28 -6.91
C MET A 54 -19.53 -0.16 -5.90
N SER A 55 -20.77 0.02 -5.43
CA SER A 55 -21.18 1.07 -4.48
C SER A 55 -20.35 1.10 -3.18
N TYR A 56 -19.75 -0.03 -2.79
CA TYR A 56 -18.83 -0.11 -1.64
C TYR A 56 -17.52 0.66 -1.85
N MET A 57 -17.11 0.97 -3.09
CA MET A 57 -15.92 1.77 -3.40
C MET A 57 -16.06 3.22 -2.92
N CYS A 58 -17.29 3.75 -2.89
CA CYS A 58 -17.60 5.09 -2.38
C CYS A 58 -17.68 5.14 -0.85
N ARG A 59 -18.14 4.06 -0.19
CA ARG A 59 -18.51 4.07 1.24
C ARG A 59 -17.31 4.28 2.20
N HIS A 60 -16.11 3.84 1.82
CA HIS A 60 -14.92 3.91 2.68
C HIS A 60 -13.64 4.33 1.93
N ASN A 61 -13.73 5.29 1.02
CA ASN A 61 -12.61 5.71 0.17
C ASN A 61 -11.36 6.16 0.96
N LYS A 62 -11.52 6.94 2.04
CA LYS A 62 -10.40 7.40 2.88
C LYS A 62 -9.65 6.26 3.56
N LYS A 63 -10.32 5.17 3.94
CA LYS A 63 -9.64 4.03 4.58
C LYS A 63 -8.74 3.25 3.60
N ARG A 64 -8.90 3.45 2.28
CA ARG A 64 -8.10 2.78 1.24
C ARG A 64 -6.76 3.47 0.95
N THR A 65 -6.66 4.75 1.29
CA THR A 65 -5.49 5.60 1.01
C THR A 65 -4.71 5.97 2.28
N HIS A 66 -5.20 5.54 3.44
CA HIS A 66 -4.60 5.78 4.76
C HIS A 66 -4.22 4.46 5.44
N PRO A 67 -3.08 3.84 5.07
CA PRO A 67 -2.62 2.58 5.65
C PRO A 67 -2.37 2.64 7.16
N GLU A 68 -2.19 3.83 7.72
CA GLU A 68 -2.03 4.08 9.15
C GLU A 68 -3.34 3.95 9.96
N LYS A 69 -4.50 3.87 9.30
CA LYS A 69 -5.80 3.76 9.97
C LYS A 69 -6.24 2.29 10.00
N PRO A 70 -6.29 1.64 11.18
CA PRO A 70 -6.76 0.27 11.27
C PRO A 70 -8.24 0.17 10.84
N VAL A 71 -8.55 -0.89 10.09
CA VAL A 71 -9.93 -1.31 9.82
C VAL A 71 -10.34 -2.18 11.02
N PRO A 72 -11.41 -1.83 11.77
CA PRO A 72 -11.94 -2.70 12.81
C PRO A 72 -12.51 -4.00 12.22
#